data_AF-A0A5N6W0A9-F1
#
_entry.id   AF-A0A5N6W0A9-F1
#
_cell.length_a   1.000
_cell.length_b   1.000
_cell.length_c   1.000
_cell.angle_alpha   90.00
_cell.angle_beta   90.00
_cell.angle_gamma   90.00
#
_symmetry.space_group_name_H-M   'P 1'
#
loop_
_entity.id
_entity.type
_entity.pdbx_description
1 polymer ?
#
loop_
_entity_poly.entity_id
_entity_poly.type
_entity_poly.pdbx_seq_one_letter_code
_entity_poly.pdbx_strand_id
1 'polypeptide(L)'
;MTTPHVSMPRLIHQCLHHRLTLTRTPLLVIQRRPTNHHYIEKRAVRENSSIATVKSTSMSGKMASQKDGPKPKPKPSIPRPSSSVVLISPKNEVLLLHRVKTSTSFASAHVFPGGNLSDQDGKCPPVEDPKRHDDAIWYRNAALRELFEESGILLAKDQNSGKMLAVPEQKREEGRKRIHRNEVTFTEWLKQQNPAAVPDTEQLIPFTRWITPTNVPKRYSTQMYLYFLPLPLESDKSLLSELPAEGEREEIQIPTSDGGIEVTEARFLPASEWLRLAGSGEVVMFPPQILLLHLVSQFLDQVPRITDSVDELRRRRVELVDFVHTGNPPWTDKCISPKMLKMSSDGRTILALDHPGPELKGTDRRGEPDRVVLVKFAKGTARQVEVRWKKDVFSEDKERSSL
;
A
#
# COMPACT_ATOMS: atom_id res chain seq x y z
N MET A 1 -46.99 -32.19 37.68
CA MET A 1 -46.71 -33.53 37.10
C MET A 1 -46.68 -33.37 35.59
N THR A 2 -45.70 -33.79 34.80
CA THR A 2 -44.37 -34.42 34.93
C THR A 2 -43.85 -34.41 33.49
N THR A 3 -42.61 -33.97 33.28
CA THR A 3 -41.87 -34.13 32.03
C THR A 3 -41.66 -35.61 31.69
N PRO A 4 -41.50 -35.99 30.41
CA PRO A 4 -40.78 -37.20 30.06
C PRO A 4 -39.39 -36.86 29.51
N HIS A 5 -38.41 -37.42 30.20
CA HIS A 5 -37.01 -37.55 29.84
C HIS A 5 -36.90 -38.73 28.85
N VAL A 6 -36.23 -38.57 27.71
CA VAL A 6 -35.72 -39.73 26.93
C VAL A 6 -34.27 -39.48 26.54
N SER A 7 -33.48 -40.50 26.83
CA SER A 7 -32.03 -40.62 26.81
C SER A 7 -31.49 -40.89 25.41
N MET A 8 -30.34 -40.29 25.04
CA MET A 8 -29.56 -40.66 23.85
C MET A 8 -28.41 -41.60 24.24
N PRO A 9 -28.13 -42.65 23.45
CA PRO A 9 -27.00 -43.55 23.67
C PRO A 9 -25.69 -43.02 23.05
N ARG A 10 -24.59 -43.25 23.77
CA ARG A 10 -23.20 -43.11 23.30
C ARG A 10 -22.87 -44.19 22.28
N LEU A 11 -22.27 -43.80 21.16
CA LEU A 11 -21.60 -44.70 20.22
C LEU A 11 -20.11 -44.33 20.14
N ILE A 12 -19.29 -45.26 20.61
CA ILE A 12 -17.85 -45.35 20.40
C ILE A 12 -17.65 -46.12 19.10
N HIS A 13 -16.84 -45.62 18.16
CA HIS A 13 -16.08 -46.50 17.28
C HIS A 13 -14.80 -45.84 16.77
N GLN A 14 -13.70 -46.56 17.02
CA GLN A 14 -12.36 -46.36 16.50
C GLN A 14 -12.32 -46.47 14.98
N CYS A 15 -11.36 -45.79 14.32
CA CYS A 15 -10.55 -46.42 13.26
C CYS A 15 -9.35 -45.57 12.79
N LEU A 16 -8.18 -46.20 12.88
CA LEU A 16 -7.08 -46.29 11.90
C LEU A 16 -6.29 -45.02 11.52
N HIS A 17 -5.15 -44.87 12.21
CA HIS A 17 -3.96 -44.23 11.67
C HIS A 17 -3.35 -45.09 10.54
N HIS A 18 -3.20 -44.52 9.34
CA HIS A 18 -2.30 -45.03 8.33
C HIS A 18 -1.10 -44.08 8.19
N ARG A 19 0.08 -44.58 8.58
CA ARG A 19 1.38 -43.98 8.27
C ARG A 19 1.69 -44.26 6.79
N LEU A 20 1.94 -43.22 6.01
CA LEU A 20 2.67 -43.32 4.76
C LEU A 20 3.99 -42.57 4.89
N THR A 21 5.05 -43.33 5.12
CA THR A 21 6.45 -42.94 4.96
C THR A 21 6.80 -43.01 3.47
N LEU A 22 7.10 -41.87 2.85
CA LEU A 22 7.72 -41.81 1.52
C LEU A 22 9.19 -41.39 1.66
N THR A 23 10.04 -42.32 1.29
CA THR A 23 11.50 -42.27 1.31
C THR A 23 12.05 -41.34 0.22
N ARG A 24 12.92 -40.41 0.62
CA ARG A 24 13.75 -39.60 -0.30
C ARG A 24 14.90 -40.43 -0.87
N THR A 25 14.96 -40.57 -2.19
CA THR A 25 16.17 -40.95 -2.94
C THR A 25 16.85 -39.67 -3.47
N PRO A 26 18.19 -39.56 -3.39
CA PRO A 26 18.91 -38.37 -3.86
C PRO A 26 19.18 -38.45 -5.36
N LEU A 27 18.93 -37.34 -6.06
CA LEU A 27 19.27 -37.17 -7.47
C LEU A 27 20.74 -36.71 -7.63
N LEU A 28 21.38 -37.36 -8.59
CA LEU A 28 22.78 -37.28 -9.01
C LEU A 28 23.17 -35.87 -9.46
N VAL A 29 24.21 -35.28 -8.85
CA VAL A 29 24.85 -34.03 -9.30
C VAL A 29 25.91 -34.39 -10.35
N ILE A 30 25.68 -34.02 -11.61
CA ILE A 30 26.70 -34.07 -12.67
C ILE A 30 27.33 -32.68 -12.81
N GLN A 31 28.58 -32.57 -12.38
CA GLN A 31 29.48 -31.46 -12.69
C GLN A 31 29.78 -31.44 -14.20
N ARG A 32 29.65 -30.27 -14.84
CA ARG A 32 30.40 -29.95 -16.06
C ARG A 32 31.13 -28.62 -15.86
N ARG A 33 32.46 -28.68 -15.96
CA ARG A 33 33.39 -27.54 -15.97
C ARG A 33 33.44 -26.88 -17.37
N PRO A 34 33.92 -25.63 -17.46
CA PRO A 34 33.70 -24.73 -18.59
C PRO A 34 34.80 -24.84 -19.66
N THR A 35 34.52 -24.36 -20.87
CA THR A 35 35.53 -24.11 -21.91
C THR A 35 35.63 -22.62 -22.24
N ASN A 36 36.89 -22.21 -22.43
CA ASN A 36 37.42 -20.87 -22.69
C ASN A 36 36.93 -20.23 -23.98
N HIS A 37 36.94 -18.89 -24.03
CA HIS A 37 37.39 -17.97 -25.11
C HIS A 37 36.76 -16.58 -24.87
N HIS A 38 37.35 -15.41 -25.06
CA HIS A 38 38.63 -14.93 -25.59
C HIS A 38 38.73 -13.47 -25.08
N TYR A 39 39.85 -13.07 -24.47
CA TYR A 39 40.11 -11.68 -24.06
C TYR A 39 40.83 -10.99 -25.23
N ILE A 40 40.32 -9.86 -25.71
CA ILE A 40 41.03 -8.97 -26.64
C ILE A 40 41.22 -7.62 -25.95
N GLU A 41 42.48 -7.34 -25.60
CA GLU A 41 43.03 -6.02 -25.32
C GLU A 41 42.89 -5.11 -26.56
N LYS A 42 42.42 -3.88 -26.38
CA LYS A 42 42.75 -2.78 -27.30
C LYS A 42 43.30 -1.57 -26.56
N ARG A 43 44.56 -1.32 -26.89
CA ARG A 43 45.44 -0.19 -26.58
C ARG A 43 44.82 1.16 -26.93
N ALA A 44 45.22 2.14 -26.12
CA ALA A 44 45.05 3.56 -26.33
C ALA A 44 45.74 4.07 -27.61
N VAL A 45 45.14 5.07 -28.24
CA VAL A 45 45.80 5.98 -29.19
C VAL A 45 45.64 7.40 -28.66
N ARG A 46 46.78 8.04 -28.41
CA ARG A 46 46.93 9.48 -28.15
C ARG A 46 46.94 10.21 -29.48
N GLU A 47 46.20 11.31 -29.57
CA GLU A 47 46.50 12.37 -30.53
C GLU A 47 46.91 13.64 -29.77
N ASN A 48 48.10 14.13 -30.14
CA ASN A 48 48.67 15.39 -29.73
C ASN A 48 48.08 16.50 -30.61
N SER A 49 47.70 17.63 -30.01
CA SER A 49 47.85 18.93 -30.66
C SER A 49 48.44 19.92 -29.66
N SER A 50 49.43 20.64 -30.15
CA SER A 50 50.34 21.54 -29.43
C SER A 50 50.03 22.99 -29.78
N ILE A 51 50.64 23.93 -29.03
CA ILE A 51 50.75 25.41 -29.21
C ILE A 51 49.76 26.18 -28.31
N ALA A 52 50.11 27.14 -27.45
CA ALA A 52 51.34 27.89 -27.19
C ALA A 52 51.49 28.21 -25.69
N THR A 53 52.74 28.31 -25.26
CA THR A 53 53.18 28.75 -23.94
C THR A 53 53.15 30.27 -23.84
N VAL A 54 52.46 30.82 -22.85
CA VAL A 54 52.75 32.16 -22.32
C VAL A 54 53.12 31.99 -20.84
N LYS A 55 54.38 32.24 -20.53
CA LYS A 55 54.86 32.36 -19.14
C LYS A 55 54.29 33.65 -18.56
N SER A 56 53.59 33.56 -17.43
CA SER A 56 53.44 34.68 -16.51
C SER A 56 53.65 34.23 -15.07
N THR A 57 54.27 35.14 -14.34
CA THR A 57 55.06 34.99 -13.14
C THR A 57 54.23 34.65 -11.91
N SER A 58 54.82 33.87 -11.01
CA SER A 58 54.34 33.57 -9.67
C SER A 58 54.11 34.84 -8.82
N MET A 59 52.92 34.97 -8.25
CA MET A 59 52.74 35.62 -6.95
C MET A 59 51.82 34.76 -6.08
N SER A 60 52.36 34.27 -4.97
CA SER A 60 51.61 33.58 -3.92
C SER A 60 50.76 34.60 -3.16
N GLY A 61 49.51 34.78 -3.61
CA GLY A 61 48.47 35.45 -2.83
C GLY A 61 47.72 34.41 -2.01
N LYS A 62 47.79 34.49 -0.69
CA LYS A 62 46.89 33.78 0.24
C LYS A 62 45.45 34.20 -0.10
N MET A 63 44.71 33.38 -0.84
CA MET A 63 43.26 33.54 -0.93
C MET A 63 42.64 33.07 0.38
N ALA A 64 42.07 34.01 1.11
CA ALA A 64 41.18 33.75 2.21
C ALA A 64 40.07 32.80 1.73
N SER A 65 39.84 31.74 2.50
CA SER A 65 38.68 30.86 2.40
C SER A 65 37.41 31.72 2.40
N GLN A 66 36.84 31.97 1.22
CA GLN A 66 35.44 32.39 1.13
C GLN A 66 34.64 31.28 1.81
N LYS A 67 33.97 31.62 2.91
CA LYS A 67 32.93 30.77 3.48
C LYS A 67 31.91 30.56 2.38
N ASP A 68 31.84 29.34 1.85
CA ASP A 68 30.73 28.89 1.03
C ASP A 68 29.44 29.32 1.72
N GLY A 69 28.64 30.14 1.04
CA GLY A 69 27.29 30.46 1.47
C GLY A 69 26.49 29.18 1.70
N PRO A 70 25.38 29.22 2.45
CA PRO A 70 24.58 28.04 2.72
C PRO A 70 24.24 27.35 1.39
N LYS A 71 24.74 26.11 1.21
CA LYS A 71 24.47 25.32 0.01
C LYS A 71 22.96 25.31 -0.24
N PRO A 72 22.50 25.60 -1.47
CA PRO A 72 21.08 25.60 -1.77
C PRO A 72 20.49 24.24 -1.41
N LYS A 73 19.36 24.25 -0.69
CA LYS A 73 18.67 23.01 -0.31
C LYS A 73 18.39 22.21 -1.58
N PRO A 74 18.70 20.90 -1.62
CA PRO A 74 18.45 20.09 -2.80
C PRO A 74 16.97 20.15 -3.15
N LYS A 75 16.66 20.27 -4.45
CA LYS A 75 15.28 20.24 -4.94
C LYS A 75 14.64 18.91 -4.51
N PRO A 76 13.39 18.93 -3.99
CA PRO A 76 12.68 17.69 -3.65
C PRO A 76 12.61 16.74 -4.84
N SER A 77 12.69 15.43 -4.59
CA SER A 77 12.51 14.42 -5.64
C SER A 77 11.08 14.47 -6.19
N ILE A 78 10.93 14.15 -7.48
CA ILE A 78 9.61 14.09 -8.11
C ILE A 78 8.84 12.88 -7.54
N PRO A 79 7.60 13.04 -7.06
CA PRO A 79 6.83 11.93 -6.56
C PRO A 79 6.44 10.97 -7.69
N ARG A 80 6.72 9.67 -7.50
CA ARG A 80 6.29 8.63 -8.44
C ARG A 80 4.78 8.42 -8.36
N PRO A 81 4.06 8.30 -9.48
CA PRO A 81 2.64 8.05 -9.46
C PRO A 81 2.40 6.62 -8.98
N SER A 82 1.43 6.45 -8.09
CA SER A 82 1.10 5.18 -7.45
C SER A 82 -0.39 5.11 -7.12
N SER A 83 -0.87 3.91 -6.82
CA SER A 83 -2.23 3.65 -6.36
C SER A 83 -2.23 2.70 -5.19
N SER A 84 -3.26 2.77 -4.35
CA SER A 84 -3.47 1.82 -3.27
C SER A 84 -4.95 1.64 -2.94
N VAL A 85 -5.31 0.45 -2.46
CA VAL A 85 -6.70 0.04 -2.22
C VAL A 85 -6.91 -0.27 -0.75
N VAL A 86 -7.85 0.43 -0.13
CA VAL A 86 -8.44 0.05 1.15
C VAL A 86 -9.54 -0.97 0.84
N LEU A 87 -9.17 -2.25 0.83
CA LEU A 87 -10.09 -3.35 0.52
C LEU A 87 -10.88 -3.75 1.76
N ILE A 88 -12.21 -3.69 1.66
CA ILE A 88 -13.14 -3.99 2.74
C ILE A 88 -13.77 -5.38 2.53
N SER A 89 -13.61 -6.26 3.51
CA SER A 89 -14.14 -7.63 3.50
C SER A 89 -15.67 -7.65 3.58
N PRO A 90 -16.32 -8.79 3.25
CA PRO A 90 -17.76 -8.99 3.49
C PRO A 90 -18.21 -8.72 4.93
N LYS A 91 -17.29 -8.82 5.91
CA LYS A 91 -17.52 -8.56 7.33
C LYS A 91 -17.10 -7.15 7.78
N ASN A 92 -16.84 -6.23 6.84
CA ASN A 92 -16.39 -4.86 7.08
C ASN A 92 -14.99 -4.73 7.71
N GLU A 93 -14.14 -5.73 7.52
CA GLU A 93 -12.73 -5.69 7.94
C GLU A 93 -11.84 -5.13 6.83
N VAL A 94 -10.66 -4.65 7.17
CA VAL A 94 -9.73 -4.02 6.23
C VAL A 94 -8.50 -4.90 6.01
N LEU A 95 -8.15 -5.12 4.74
CA LEU A 95 -6.92 -5.82 4.36
C LEU A 95 -5.70 -4.92 4.60
N LEU A 96 -4.72 -5.42 5.35
CA LEU A 96 -3.35 -4.92 5.29
C LEU A 96 -2.39 -6.03 4.93
N LEU A 97 -1.32 -5.62 4.24
CA LEU A 97 -0.19 -6.43 3.85
C LEU A 97 1.04 -6.06 4.69
N HIS A 98 1.82 -7.05 5.05
CA HIS A 98 3.06 -6.88 5.80
C HIS A 98 4.19 -7.66 5.15
N ARG A 99 5.15 -6.93 4.54
CA ARG A 99 6.32 -7.53 3.87
C ARG A 99 7.32 -8.04 4.89
N VAL A 100 7.33 -9.33 5.17
CA VAL A 100 8.33 -10.00 6.00
C VAL A 100 9.65 -10.04 5.23
N LYS A 101 10.58 -9.15 5.57
CA LYS A 101 11.95 -9.28 5.07
C LYS A 101 12.63 -10.45 5.77
N THR A 102 13.13 -11.41 5.01
CA THR A 102 14.03 -12.47 5.49
C THR A 102 15.46 -12.00 5.75
N SER A 103 15.74 -10.69 5.67
CA SER A 103 17.08 -10.09 5.84
C SER A 103 17.07 -8.77 6.61
N THR A 104 18.16 -8.55 7.36
CA THR A 104 18.33 -7.81 8.62
C THR A 104 18.38 -6.28 8.53
N SER A 105 17.61 -5.62 7.66
CA SER A 105 17.61 -4.13 7.63
C SER A 105 16.27 -3.47 7.25
N PHE A 106 15.73 -2.75 8.25
CA PHE A 106 14.56 -1.86 8.28
C PHE A 106 13.17 -2.51 8.31
N ALA A 107 12.35 -1.98 9.23
CA ALA A 107 11.08 -2.52 9.71
C ALA A 107 10.02 -2.68 8.62
N SER A 108 9.52 -3.90 8.52
CA SER A 108 8.32 -4.30 7.78
C SER A 108 7.10 -3.52 8.30
N ALA A 109 6.58 -2.61 7.47
CA ALA A 109 5.37 -1.85 7.79
C ALA A 109 4.13 -2.59 7.28
N HIS A 110 3.01 -2.42 7.98
CA HIS A 110 1.70 -2.84 7.51
C HIS A 110 1.14 -1.72 6.61
N VAL A 111 0.72 -2.10 5.41
CA VAL A 111 0.28 -1.17 4.38
C VAL A 111 -0.95 -1.70 3.66
N PHE A 112 -1.78 -0.80 3.14
CA PHE A 112 -2.77 -1.18 2.14
C PHE A 112 -2.04 -1.72 0.89
N PRO A 113 -2.62 -2.71 0.20
CA PRO A 113 -2.09 -3.18 -1.08
C PRO A 113 -1.98 -2.01 -2.07
N GLY A 114 -0.89 -1.98 -2.82
CA GLY A 114 -0.67 -0.91 -3.80
C GLY A 114 0.79 -0.70 -4.17
N GLY A 115 1.00 0.01 -5.27
CA GLY A 115 2.32 0.22 -5.83
C GLY A 115 2.37 1.30 -6.90
N ASN A 116 3.49 1.35 -7.62
CA ASN A 116 3.70 2.34 -8.67
C ASN A 116 2.88 1.99 -9.90
N LEU A 117 2.55 3.01 -10.70
CA LEU A 117 2.05 2.76 -12.04
C LEU A 117 3.13 2.07 -12.88
N SER A 118 2.68 1.13 -13.71
CA SER A 118 3.42 0.47 -14.77
C SER A 118 2.87 0.92 -16.12
N ASP A 119 3.66 0.76 -17.19
CA ASP A 119 3.24 1.15 -18.55
C ASP A 119 1.96 0.44 -19.02
N GLN A 120 1.70 -0.78 -18.49
CA GLN A 120 0.48 -1.55 -18.76
C GLN A 120 -0.80 -0.94 -18.16
N ASP A 121 -0.69 -0.06 -17.16
CA ASP A 121 -1.86 0.53 -16.50
C ASP A 121 -2.49 1.65 -17.34
N GLY A 122 -1.70 2.25 -18.23
CA GLY A 122 -2.11 3.36 -19.09
C GLY A 122 -1.15 4.55 -19.00
N LYS A 123 -1.33 5.51 -19.93
CA LYS A 123 -0.42 6.65 -20.06
C LYS A 123 -0.74 7.76 -19.07
N CYS A 124 0.00 7.81 -17.96
CA CYS A 124 -0.06 8.91 -17.00
C CYS A 124 0.49 10.23 -17.61
N PRO A 125 -0.14 11.40 -17.39
CA PRO A 125 0.35 12.70 -17.85
C PRO A 125 1.78 13.02 -17.37
N PRO A 126 2.53 13.87 -18.10
CA PRO A 126 3.87 14.29 -17.70
C PRO A 126 3.87 15.04 -16.36
N VAL A 127 5.04 15.16 -15.73
CA VAL A 127 5.21 15.71 -14.37
C VAL A 127 4.65 17.13 -14.21
N GLU A 128 4.76 17.95 -15.25
CA GLU A 128 4.33 19.36 -15.23
C GLU A 128 2.81 19.54 -15.41
N ASP A 129 2.08 18.49 -15.78
CA ASP A 129 0.62 18.56 -15.97
C ASP A 129 -0.07 18.24 -14.63
N PRO A 130 -0.83 19.19 -14.03
CA PRO A 130 -1.56 18.95 -12.79
C PRO A 130 -2.53 17.77 -12.88
N LYS A 131 -3.04 17.44 -14.08
CA LYS A 131 -3.94 16.29 -14.32
C LYS A 131 -3.29 14.96 -14.00
N ARG A 132 -1.96 14.92 -13.89
CA ARG A 132 -1.22 13.77 -13.34
C ARG A 132 -1.73 13.37 -11.95
N HIS A 133 -2.32 14.29 -11.20
CA HIS A 133 -2.84 14.08 -9.84
C HIS A 133 -4.37 13.92 -9.78
N ASP A 134 -5.03 13.80 -10.93
CA ASP A 134 -6.45 13.51 -11.00
C ASP A 134 -6.70 12.00 -10.94
N ASP A 135 -7.89 11.62 -10.46
CA ASP A 135 -8.36 10.24 -10.61
C ASP A 135 -8.55 9.93 -12.09
N ALA A 136 -8.09 8.76 -12.52
CA ALA A 136 -8.12 8.34 -13.91
C ALA A 136 -7.92 6.83 -14.06
N ILE A 137 -8.23 6.32 -15.25
CA ILE A 137 -8.19 4.88 -15.54
C ILE A 137 -6.82 4.24 -15.25
N TRP A 138 -5.71 4.95 -15.46
CA TRP A 138 -4.37 4.41 -15.16
C TRP A 138 -4.12 4.20 -13.67
N TYR A 139 -4.68 5.04 -12.79
CA TYR A 139 -4.61 4.82 -11.35
C TYR A 139 -5.52 3.66 -10.94
N ARG A 140 -6.69 3.54 -11.55
CA ARG A 140 -7.65 2.45 -11.28
C ARG A 140 -7.12 1.08 -11.73
N ASN A 141 -6.49 1.00 -12.90
CA ASN A 141 -5.83 -0.22 -13.38
C ASN A 141 -4.67 -0.62 -12.46
N ALA A 142 -3.80 0.33 -12.12
CA ALA A 142 -2.69 0.09 -11.21
C ALA A 142 -3.16 -0.43 -9.84
N ALA A 143 -4.25 0.14 -9.30
CA ALA A 143 -4.83 -0.28 -8.03
C ALA A 143 -5.22 -1.77 -8.04
N LEU A 144 -5.92 -2.24 -9.07
CA LEU A 144 -6.37 -3.62 -9.16
C LEU A 144 -5.24 -4.60 -9.52
N ARG A 145 -4.31 -4.19 -10.40
CA ARG A 145 -3.12 -4.99 -10.72
C ARG A 145 -2.26 -5.20 -9.48
N GLU A 146 -1.91 -4.14 -8.76
CA GLU A 146 -1.05 -4.22 -7.57
C GLU A 146 -1.73 -5.03 -6.47
N LEU A 147 -3.05 -4.86 -6.26
CA LEU A 147 -3.80 -5.71 -5.32
C LEU A 147 -3.67 -7.20 -5.68
N PHE A 148 -3.85 -7.55 -6.95
CA PHE A 148 -3.71 -8.94 -7.40
C PHE A 148 -2.26 -9.44 -7.25
N GLU A 149 -1.27 -8.65 -7.66
CA GLU A 149 0.14 -9.02 -7.56
C GLU A 149 0.59 -9.18 -6.11
N GLU A 150 0.09 -8.39 -5.17
CA GLU A 150 0.54 -8.44 -3.78
C GLU A 150 -0.27 -9.38 -2.87
N SER A 151 -1.57 -9.52 -3.12
CA SER A 151 -2.48 -10.33 -2.27
C SER A 151 -3.09 -11.55 -2.96
N GLY A 152 -2.98 -11.66 -4.28
CA GLY A 152 -3.65 -12.69 -5.07
C GLY A 152 -5.16 -12.55 -5.20
N ILE A 153 -5.79 -11.63 -4.47
CA ILE A 153 -7.22 -11.35 -4.58
C ILE A 153 -7.53 -10.76 -5.95
N LEU A 154 -8.44 -11.39 -6.69
CA LEU A 154 -8.78 -11.02 -8.05
C LEU A 154 -10.05 -10.16 -8.09
N LEU A 155 -9.89 -8.87 -8.40
CA LEU A 155 -11.02 -7.96 -8.62
C LEU A 155 -11.23 -7.73 -10.11
N ALA A 156 -11.89 -8.68 -10.74
CA ALA A 156 -12.24 -8.65 -12.16
C ALA A 156 -13.66 -9.17 -12.35
N LYS A 157 -14.31 -8.72 -13.42
CA LYS A 157 -15.66 -9.15 -13.78
C LYS A 157 -15.75 -9.55 -15.24
N ASP A 158 -16.72 -10.39 -15.54
CA ASP A 158 -17.20 -10.58 -16.91
C ASP A 158 -18.00 -9.33 -17.31
N GLN A 159 -17.55 -8.61 -18.34
CA GLN A 159 -18.16 -7.32 -18.72
C GLN A 159 -19.60 -7.46 -19.23
N ASN A 160 -20.00 -8.64 -19.72
CA ASN A 160 -21.32 -8.85 -20.29
C ASN A 160 -22.37 -9.14 -19.21
N SER A 161 -21.98 -9.93 -18.20
CA SER A 161 -22.86 -10.35 -17.11
C SER A 161 -22.71 -9.51 -15.84
N GLY A 162 -21.63 -8.74 -15.71
CA GLY A 162 -21.27 -8.00 -14.51
C GLY A 162 -20.82 -8.86 -13.32
N LYS A 163 -20.78 -10.19 -13.49
CA LYS A 163 -20.41 -11.12 -12.41
C LYS A 163 -18.90 -11.13 -12.20
N MET A 164 -18.47 -11.17 -10.93
CA MET A 164 -17.05 -11.31 -10.61
C MET A 164 -16.50 -12.65 -11.12
N LEU A 165 -15.26 -12.60 -11.59
CA LEU A 165 -14.58 -13.74 -12.17
C LEU A 165 -13.98 -14.61 -11.05
N ALA A 166 -14.37 -15.88 -11.00
CA ALA A 166 -13.72 -16.86 -10.13
C ALA A 166 -12.64 -17.60 -10.93
N VAL A 167 -11.40 -17.57 -10.44
CA VAL A 167 -10.25 -18.26 -11.06
C VAL A 167 -9.58 -19.15 -10.02
N PRO A 168 -9.31 -20.44 -10.32
CA PRO A 168 -8.65 -21.33 -9.37
C PRO A 168 -7.31 -20.76 -8.87
N GLU A 169 -7.03 -20.93 -7.58
CA GLU A 169 -5.85 -20.39 -6.89
C GLU A 169 -4.54 -20.67 -7.65
N GLN A 170 -4.33 -21.92 -8.11
CA GLN A 170 -3.14 -22.28 -8.88
C GLN A 170 -2.95 -21.39 -10.13
N LYS A 171 -4.03 -21.12 -10.88
CA LYS A 171 -3.97 -20.26 -12.07
C LYS A 171 -3.75 -18.80 -11.70
N ARG A 172 -4.34 -18.33 -10.59
CA ARG A 172 -4.09 -16.98 -10.06
C ARG A 172 -2.60 -16.83 -9.74
N GLU A 173 -2.02 -17.79 -9.02
CA GLU A 173 -0.62 -17.77 -8.62
C GLU A 173 0.36 -17.82 -9.81
N GLU A 174 0.07 -18.64 -10.82
CA GLU A 174 0.81 -18.65 -12.08
C GLU A 174 0.69 -17.29 -12.80
N GLY A 175 -0.51 -16.72 -12.86
CA GLY A 175 -0.79 -15.40 -13.43
C GLY A 175 0.02 -14.30 -12.76
N ARG A 176 -0.03 -14.22 -11.42
CA ARG A 176 0.71 -13.21 -10.62
C ARG A 176 2.19 -13.20 -10.94
N LYS A 177 2.82 -14.38 -10.99
CA LYS A 177 4.25 -14.51 -11.31
C LYS A 177 4.58 -14.02 -12.71
N ARG A 178 3.73 -14.31 -13.70
CA ARG A 178 3.94 -13.89 -15.09
C ARG A 178 3.73 -12.39 -15.26
N ILE A 179 2.69 -11.81 -14.62
CA ILE A 179 2.41 -10.38 -14.67
C ILE A 179 3.54 -9.59 -13.99
N HIS A 180 3.99 -10.04 -12.82
CA HIS A 180 5.09 -9.39 -12.10
C HIS A 180 6.39 -9.34 -12.92
N ARG A 181 6.67 -10.40 -13.70
CA ARG A 181 7.83 -10.47 -14.60
C ARG A 181 7.62 -9.74 -15.93
N ASN A 182 6.48 -9.09 -16.12
CA ASN A 182 6.07 -8.45 -17.37
C ASN A 182 6.05 -9.41 -18.57
N GLU A 183 5.79 -10.70 -18.35
CA GLU A 183 5.64 -11.71 -19.41
C GLU A 183 4.26 -11.62 -20.09
N VAL A 184 3.27 -11.08 -19.38
CA VAL A 184 1.89 -10.84 -19.84
C VAL A 184 1.33 -9.65 -19.04
N THR A 185 0.53 -8.80 -19.66
CA THR A 185 -0.16 -7.74 -18.90
C THR A 185 -1.33 -8.31 -18.09
N PHE A 186 -1.75 -7.60 -17.04
CA PHE A 186 -2.90 -8.01 -16.23
C PHE A 186 -4.17 -8.21 -17.08
N THR A 187 -4.47 -7.26 -17.98
CA THR A 187 -5.63 -7.35 -18.87
C THR A 187 -5.54 -8.50 -19.87
N GLU A 188 -4.36 -8.78 -20.43
CA GLU A 188 -4.17 -9.93 -21.32
C GLU A 188 -4.34 -11.26 -20.57
N TRP A 189 -3.82 -11.36 -19.35
CA TRP A 189 -4.00 -12.54 -18.52
C TRP A 189 -5.47 -12.78 -18.16
N LEU A 190 -6.22 -11.72 -17.84
CA LEU A 190 -7.67 -11.82 -17.61
C LEU A 190 -8.40 -12.40 -18.83
N LYS A 191 -8.08 -11.91 -20.04
CA LYS A 191 -8.67 -12.39 -21.30
C LYS A 191 -8.36 -13.87 -21.59
N GLN A 192 -7.24 -14.39 -21.08
CA GLN A 192 -6.92 -15.82 -21.17
C GLN A 192 -7.82 -16.67 -20.26
N GLN A 193 -8.37 -16.11 -19.18
CA GLN A 193 -9.28 -16.81 -18.28
C GLN A 193 -10.73 -16.75 -18.77
N ASN A 194 -11.14 -15.58 -19.26
CA ASN A 194 -12.44 -15.36 -19.90
C ASN A 194 -12.29 -14.22 -20.95
N PRO A 195 -12.65 -14.42 -22.23
CA PRO A 195 -12.52 -13.39 -23.27
C PRO A 195 -13.22 -12.06 -22.98
N ALA A 196 -14.28 -12.08 -22.16
CA ALA A 196 -15.04 -10.91 -21.74
C ALA A 196 -14.60 -10.34 -20.38
N ALA A 197 -13.52 -10.86 -19.78
CA ALA A 197 -13.03 -10.39 -18.49
C ALA A 197 -12.37 -9.02 -18.58
N VAL A 198 -12.74 -8.14 -17.64
CA VAL A 198 -12.17 -6.81 -17.45
C VAL A 198 -11.87 -6.56 -15.97
N PRO A 199 -10.87 -5.74 -15.62
CA PRO A 199 -10.69 -5.30 -14.24
C PRO A 199 -11.93 -4.54 -13.75
N ASP A 200 -12.35 -4.72 -12.49
CA ASP A 200 -13.56 -4.09 -11.96
C ASP A 200 -13.32 -2.64 -11.49
N THR A 201 -12.80 -1.79 -12.39
CA THR A 201 -12.35 -0.43 -12.08
C THR A 201 -13.46 0.52 -11.67
N GLU A 202 -14.71 0.21 -12.03
CA GLU A 202 -15.89 1.05 -11.76
C GLU A 202 -16.27 1.04 -10.28
N GLN A 203 -15.99 -0.06 -9.58
CA GLN A 203 -16.28 -0.22 -8.14
C GLN A 203 -15.26 0.49 -7.24
N LEU A 204 -14.14 0.98 -7.79
CA LEU A 204 -13.18 1.78 -7.03
C LEU A 204 -13.75 3.17 -6.74
N ILE A 205 -13.91 3.49 -5.46
CA ILE A 205 -14.38 4.80 -5.01
C ILE A 205 -13.14 5.62 -4.63
N PRO A 206 -12.86 6.77 -5.27
CA PRO A 206 -11.76 7.64 -4.87
C PRO A 206 -11.89 8.04 -3.41
N PHE A 207 -10.83 7.88 -2.62
CA PHE A 207 -10.87 8.23 -1.20
C PHE A 207 -10.05 9.48 -0.88
N THR A 208 -8.81 9.55 -1.32
CA THR A 208 -7.97 10.76 -1.21
C THR A 208 -6.69 10.56 -2.02
N ARG A 209 -5.96 11.64 -2.30
CA ARG A 209 -4.59 11.57 -2.80
C ARG A 209 -3.60 11.89 -1.70
N TRP A 210 -2.60 11.03 -1.53
CA TRP A 210 -1.50 11.26 -0.60
C TRP A 210 -0.19 11.52 -1.36
N ILE A 211 0.43 12.68 -1.13
CA ILE A 211 1.74 13.01 -1.68
C ILE A 211 2.77 12.97 -0.56
N THR A 212 3.83 12.17 -0.75
CA THR A 212 4.88 12.06 0.24
C THR A 212 5.52 13.44 0.49
N PRO A 213 5.72 13.85 1.76
CA PRO A 213 6.36 15.12 2.11
C PRO A 213 7.74 15.32 1.45
N THR A 214 8.12 16.58 1.23
CA THR A 214 9.35 16.96 0.49
C THR A 214 10.65 16.64 1.22
N ASN A 215 10.59 16.37 2.53
CA ASN A 215 11.74 15.99 3.34
C ASN A 215 12.07 14.48 3.26
N VAL A 216 11.24 13.69 2.55
CA VAL A 216 11.47 12.26 2.34
C VAL A 216 12.17 12.06 0.98
N PRO A 217 13.29 11.31 0.88
CA PRO A 217 14.01 11.12 -0.38
C PRO A 217 13.21 10.35 -1.44
N LYS A 218 12.51 9.28 -1.03
CA LYS A 218 11.64 8.49 -1.91
C LYS A 218 10.22 9.03 -1.78
N ARG A 219 9.71 9.62 -2.86
CA ARG A 219 8.39 10.26 -2.87
C ARG A 219 7.44 9.56 -3.82
N TYR A 220 6.17 9.60 -3.45
CA TYR A 220 5.06 8.99 -4.16
C TYR A 220 3.89 9.97 -4.17
N SER A 221 3.10 9.93 -5.24
CA SER A 221 1.77 10.53 -5.32
C SER A 221 0.80 9.39 -5.48
N THR A 222 0.14 9.01 -4.39
CA THR A 222 -0.67 7.80 -4.29
C THR A 222 -2.14 8.17 -4.34
N GLN A 223 -2.86 7.67 -5.35
CA GLN A 223 -4.32 7.69 -5.34
C GLN A 223 -4.81 6.56 -4.44
N MET A 224 -5.56 6.90 -3.40
CA MET A 224 -6.18 5.93 -2.49
C MET A 224 -7.61 5.67 -2.94
N TYR A 225 -8.01 4.41 -2.96
CA TYR A 225 -9.38 3.98 -3.27
C TYR A 225 -9.97 3.15 -2.14
N LEU A 226 -11.29 3.24 -1.96
CA LEU A 226 -12.09 2.24 -1.27
C LEU A 226 -12.59 1.20 -2.27
N TYR A 227 -12.62 -0.07 -1.87
CA TYR A 227 -13.30 -1.13 -2.60
C TYR A 227 -14.01 -2.04 -1.60
N PHE A 228 -15.29 -2.32 -1.83
CA PHE A 228 -16.08 -3.22 -0.98
C PHE A 228 -16.28 -4.56 -1.67
N LEU A 229 -15.81 -5.64 -1.05
CA LEU A 229 -16.18 -7.00 -1.45
C LEU A 229 -17.67 -7.22 -1.18
N PRO A 230 -18.39 -8.03 -1.99
CA PRO A 230 -19.82 -8.26 -1.81
C PRO A 230 -20.15 -8.73 -0.40
N LEU A 231 -21.33 -8.36 0.11
CA LEU A 231 -21.78 -8.84 1.41
C LEU A 231 -22.04 -10.36 1.38
N PRO A 232 -22.05 -11.06 2.53
CA PRO A 232 -22.13 -12.53 2.57
C PRO A 232 -23.32 -13.17 1.80
N LEU A 233 -24.46 -12.48 1.72
CA LEU A 233 -25.63 -12.96 0.96
C LEU A 233 -25.52 -12.72 -0.55
N GLU A 234 -24.63 -11.82 -0.96
CA GLU A 234 -24.39 -11.40 -2.35
C GLU A 234 -23.14 -12.06 -2.94
N SER A 235 -22.28 -12.64 -2.09
CA SER A 235 -21.04 -13.31 -2.49
C SER A 235 -21.26 -14.77 -2.88
N ASP A 236 -20.69 -15.17 -4.02
CA ASP A 236 -20.53 -16.59 -4.35
C ASP A 236 -19.47 -17.24 -3.43
N LYS A 237 -19.64 -18.51 -3.08
CA LYS A 237 -18.71 -19.26 -2.20
C LYS A 237 -17.29 -19.30 -2.77
N SER A 238 -17.17 -19.28 -4.10
CA SER A 238 -15.90 -19.23 -4.82
C SER A 238 -15.09 -17.98 -4.45
N LEU A 239 -15.74 -16.81 -4.38
CA LEU A 239 -15.08 -15.54 -4.05
C LEU A 239 -14.66 -15.46 -2.59
N LEU A 240 -15.45 -16.04 -1.68
CA LEU A 240 -15.10 -16.08 -0.26
C LEU A 240 -13.87 -16.97 -0.02
N SER A 241 -13.66 -18.00 -0.85
CA SER A 241 -12.46 -18.85 -0.76
C SER A 241 -11.17 -18.16 -1.23
N GLU A 242 -11.28 -16.98 -1.84
CA GLU A 242 -10.13 -16.17 -2.26
C GLU A 242 -9.61 -15.24 -1.15
N LEU A 243 -10.32 -15.15 -0.01
CA LEU A 243 -9.97 -14.27 1.10
C LEU A 243 -9.35 -15.09 2.25
N PRO A 244 -8.33 -14.56 2.94
CA PRO A 244 -7.89 -15.10 4.21
C PRO A 244 -9.08 -15.20 5.17
N ALA A 245 -9.16 -16.28 5.94
CA ALA A 245 -10.17 -16.39 6.99
C ALA A 245 -9.94 -15.31 8.07
N GLU A 246 -11.01 -14.98 8.79
CA GLU A 246 -11.03 -13.91 9.78
C GLU A 246 -9.90 -14.07 10.81
N GLY A 247 -9.04 -13.05 10.94
CA GLY A 247 -7.90 -13.04 11.86
C GLY A 247 -6.73 -13.98 11.49
N GLU A 248 -6.90 -14.85 10.49
CA GLU A 248 -5.84 -15.72 10.01
C GLU A 248 -4.78 -14.93 9.22
N ARG A 249 -3.60 -15.54 9.11
CA ARG A 249 -2.46 -15.00 8.37
C ARG A 249 -2.30 -15.84 7.13
N GLU A 250 -2.32 -15.21 5.97
CA GLU A 250 -1.94 -15.87 4.73
C GLU A 250 -0.55 -15.38 4.31
N GLU A 251 0.39 -16.30 4.16
CA GLU A 251 1.72 -15.99 3.68
C GLU A 251 1.79 -16.11 2.16
N ILE A 252 2.11 -14.99 1.52
CA ILE A 252 2.09 -14.84 0.08
C ILE A 252 3.51 -14.55 -0.40
N GLN A 253 4.02 -15.39 -1.29
CA GLN A 253 5.33 -15.18 -1.90
C GLN A 253 5.20 -14.19 -3.06
N ILE A 254 5.77 -13.00 -2.90
CA ILE A 254 5.84 -11.98 -3.94
C ILE A 254 7.23 -12.06 -4.57
N PRO A 255 7.35 -12.39 -5.88
CA PRO A 255 8.60 -12.22 -6.59
C PRO A 255 9.00 -10.75 -6.56
N THR A 256 10.29 -10.46 -6.51
CA THR A 256 10.82 -9.09 -6.60
C THR A 256 11.49 -8.88 -7.95
N SER A 257 11.56 -7.62 -8.37
CA SER A 257 12.11 -7.23 -9.68
C SER A 257 13.59 -7.61 -9.88
N ASP A 258 14.34 -7.90 -8.81
CA ASP A 258 15.72 -8.41 -8.84
C ASP A 258 15.81 -9.95 -8.79
N GLY A 259 14.67 -10.65 -8.85
CA GLY A 259 14.58 -12.10 -8.78
C GLY A 259 14.56 -12.67 -7.36
N GLY A 260 14.53 -11.84 -6.32
CA GLY A 260 14.31 -12.29 -4.94
C GLY A 260 12.85 -12.69 -4.67
N ILE A 261 12.58 -13.26 -3.50
CA ILE A 261 11.22 -13.52 -3.00
C ILE A 261 11.04 -12.73 -1.70
N GLU A 262 10.07 -11.82 -1.68
CA GLU A 262 9.55 -11.19 -0.47
C GLU A 262 8.34 -11.99 0.00
N VAL A 263 8.32 -12.39 1.28
CA VAL A 263 7.10 -12.98 1.87
C VAL A 263 6.25 -11.82 2.37
N THR A 264 4.99 -11.80 1.97
CA THR A 264 4.00 -10.82 2.44
C THR A 264 2.92 -11.55 3.21
N GLU A 265 2.70 -11.15 4.45
CA GLU A 265 1.58 -11.58 5.25
C GLU A 265 0.36 -10.73 4.89
N ALA A 266 -0.73 -11.36 4.45
CA ALA A 266 -2.02 -10.74 4.22
C ALA A 266 -2.97 -11.08 5.37
N ARG A 267 -3.67 -10.05 5.88
CA ARG A 267 -4.62 -10.22 6.97
C ARG A 267 -5.76 -9.21 6.89
N PHE A 268 -6.98 -9.67 7.16
CA PHE A 268 -8.14 -8.83 7.43
C PHE A 268 -8.33 -8.66 8.94
N LEU A 269 -8.54 -7.41 9.39
CA LEU A 269 -8.98 -7.08 10.75
C LEU A 269 -9.89 -5.84 10.72
N PRO A 270 -10.75 -5.64 11.74
CA PRO A 270 -11.45 -4.37 11.93
C PRO A 270 -10.48 -3.18 11.92
N ALA A 271 -10.88 -2.04 11.37
CA ALA A 271 -10.00 -0.89 11.20
C ALA A 271 -9.45 -0.37 12.55
N SER A 272 -10.28 -0.40 13.57
CA SER A 272 -9.96 -0.05 14.95
C SER A 272 -9.02 -1.04 15.63
N GLU A 273 -9.01 -2.32 15.25
CA GLU A 273 -8.05 -3.28 15.75
C GLU A 273 -6.66 -3.02 15.14
N TRP A 274 -6.61 -2.68 13.85
CA TRP A 274 -5.39 -2.17 13.23
C TRP A 274 -4.85 -0.93 13.94
N LEU A 275 -5.72 0.03 14.28
CA LEU A 275 -5.33 1.22 15.05
C LEU A 275 -4.84 0.86 16.46
N ARG A 276 -5.47 -0.10 17.14
CA ARG A 276 -5.03 -0.59 18.46
C ARG A 276 -3.62 -1.17 18.38
N LEU A 277 -3.37 -2.07 17.42
CA LEU A 277 -2.06 -2.69 17.18
C LEU A 277 -0.98 -1.64 16.85
N ALA A 278 -1.32 -0.62 16.07
CA ALA A 278 -0.38 0.46 15.76
C ALA A 278 -0.11 1.36 16.98
N GLY A 279 -1.13 1.60 17.80
CA GLY A 279 -1.04 2.37 19.04
C GLY A 279 -0.19 1.69 20.11
N SER A 280 -0.29 0.35 20.24
CA SER A 280 0.56 -0.45 21.13
C SER A 280 1.98 -0.65 20.58
N GLY A 281 2.19 -0.39 19.28
CA GLY A 281 3.48 -0.59 18.62
C GLY A 281 3.75 -2.04 18.21
N GLU A 282 2.73 -2.90 18.24
CA GLU A 282 2.78 -4.27 17.74
C GLU A 282 2.94 -4.31 16.21
N VAL A 283 2.42 -3.30 15.52
CA VAL A 283 2.60 -3.10 14.08
C VAL A 283 3.10 -1.70 13.77
N VAL A 284 3.84 -1.58 12.67
CA VAL A 284 4.33 -0.31 12.15
C VAL A 284 3.40 0.14 11.03
N MET A 285 2.86 1.35 11.13
CA MET A 285 2.07 1.97 10.07
C MET A 285 2.50 3.42 9.88
N PHE A 286 2.45 3.89 8.63
CA PHE A 286 2.72 5.28 8.32
C PHE A 286 1.43 6.12 8.39
N PRO A 287 1.55 7.47 8.43
CA PRO A 287 0.40 8.36 8.55
C PRO A 287 -0.76 8.13 7.57
N PRO A 288 -0.57 7.81 6.26
CA PRO A 288 -1.72 7.58 5.38
C PRO A 288 -2.55 6.37 5.82
N GLN A 289 -1.91 5.27 6.24
CA GLN A 289 -2.60 4.08 6.72
C GLN A 289 -3.46 4.41 7.96
N ILE A 290 -2.86 5.09 8.93
CA ILE A 290 -3.53 5.45 10.18
C ILE A 290 -4.68 6.43 9.95
N LEU A 291 -4.50 7.42 9.08
CA LEU A 291 -5.56 8.37 8.76
C LEU A 291 -6.78 7.66 8.16
N LEU A 292 -6.56 6.83 7.13
CA LEU A 292 -7.67 6.17 6.45
C LEU A 292 -8.35 5.11 7.33
N LEU A 293 -7.59 4.33 8.10
CA LEU A 293 -8.16 3.41 9.10
C LEU A 293 -8.98 4.14 10.16
N HIS A 294 -8.50 5.29 10.65
CA HIS A 294 -9.24 6.11 11.60
C HIS A 294 -10.59 6.52 11.03
N LEU A 295 -10.62 7.04 9.80
CA LEU A 295 -11.87 7.44 9.15
C LEU A 295 -12.79 6.24 8.94
N VAL A 296 -12.28 5.12 8.41
CA VAL A 296 -13.07 3.89 8.18
C VAL A 296 -13.66 3.36 9.49
N SER A 297 -12.88 3.35 10.58
CA SER A 297 -13.33 2.84 11.88
C SER A 297 -14.50 3.60 12.49
N GLN A 298 -14.70 4.88 12.13
CA GLN A 298 -15.83 5.68 12.61
C GLN A 298 -17.18 5.19 12.06
N PHE A 299 -17.16 4.42 10.97
CA PHE A 299 -18.36 3.93 10.30
C PHE A 299 -18.48 2.41 10.42
N LEU A 300 -17.42 1.68 10.07
CA LEU A 300 -17.48 0.23 9.96
C LEU A 300 -17.45 -0.49 11.33
N ASP A 301 -16.80 0.12 12.32
CA ASP A 301 -16.59 -0.49 13.64
C ASP A 301 -17.51 0.10 14.74
N GLN A 302 -18.66 0.67 14.35
CA GLN A 302 -19.68 1.15 15.29
C GLN A 302 -20.13 0.02 16.24
N VAL A 303 -20.50 0.38 17.47
CA VAL A 303 -20.94 -0.60 18.49
C VAL A 303 -22.41 -0.99 18.26
N PRO A 304 -22.77 -2.29 18.30
CA PRO A 304 -21.91 -3.45 18.51
C PRO A 304 -21.01 -3.75 17.30
N ARG A 305 -19.73 -4.05 17.57
CA ARG A 305 -18.69 -4.23 16.54
C ARG A 305 -18.96 -5.46 15.68
N ILE A 306 -19.28 -6.57 16.33
CA ILE A 306 -19.68 -7.81 15.67
C ILE A 306 -21.18 -7.72 15.44
N THR A 307 -21.57 -7.87 14.18
CA THR A 307 -22.97 -7.95 13.78
C THR A 307 -23.10 -8.93 12.63
N ASP A 308 -23.99 -9.89 12.77
CA ASP A 308 -24.35 -10.82 11.68
C ASP A 308 -25.45 -10.23 10.79
N SER A 309 -25.95 -9.03 11.13
CA SER A 309 -26.96 -8.35 10.32
C SER A 309 -26.34 -7.76 9.06
N VAL A 310 -26.67 -8.37 7.91
CA VAL A 310 -26.26 -7.89 6.59
C VAL A 310 -26.76 -6.48 6.31
N ASP A 311 -27.96 -6.13 6.79
CA ASP A 311 -28.51 -4.79 6.63
C ASP A 311 -27.72 -3.74 7.42
N GLU A 312 -27.24 -4.10 8.62
CA GLU A 312 -26.37 -3.24 9.42
C GLU A 312 -24.99 -3.08 8.76
N LEU A 313 -24.41 -4.18 8.25
CA LEU A 313 -23.16 -4.11 7.49
C LEU A 313 -23.31 -3.20 6.26
N ARG A 314 -24.42 -3.32 5.54
CA ARG A 314 -24.76 -2.47 4.38
C ARG A 314 -24.92 -1.01 4.78
N ARG A 315 -25.69 -0.72 5.83
CA ARG A 315 -25.91 0.64 6.34
C ARG A 315 -24.57 1.33 6.63
N ARG A 316 -23.67 0.67 7.36
CA ARG A 316 -22.34 1.21 7.69
C ARG A 316 -21.49 1.52 6.45
N ARG A 317 -21.56 0.66 5.42
CA ARG A 317 -20.87 0.91 4.15
C ARG A 317 -21.43 2.13 3.42
N VAL A 318 -22.76 2.28 3.38
CA VAL A 318 -23.41 3.46 2.79
C VAL A 318 -22.97 4.73 3.49
N GLU A 319 -22.97 4.74 4.83
CA GLU A 319 -22.54 5.92 5.60
C GLU A 319 -21.07 6.30 5.35
N LEU A 320 -20.18 5.31 5.22
CA LEU A 320 -18.79 5.56 4.84
C LEU A 320 -18.68 6.15 3.42
N VAL A 321 -19.45 5.62 2.46
CA VAL A 321 -19.46 6.13 1.08
C VAL A 321 -20.02 7.55 1.03
N ASP A 322 -21.09 7.84 1.75
CA ASP A 322 -21.63 9.20 1.86
C ASP A 322 -20.58 10.13 2.44
N PHE A 323 -19.90 9.72 3.52
CA PHE A 323 -18.85 10.49 4.16
C PHE A 323 -17.71 10.87 3.20
N VAL A 324 -17.24 9.98 2.32
CA VAL A 324 -16.13 10.33 1.41
C VAL A 324 -16.50 11.39 0.37
N HIS A 325 -17.80 11.59 0.11
CA HIS A 325 -18.32 12.67 -0.73
C HIS A 325 -18.63 13.95 0.06
N THR A 326 -18.36 13.98 1.38
CA THR A 326 -18.51 15.17 2.22
C THR A 326 -17.21 15.93 2.43
N GLY A 327 -17.33 17.21 2.79
CA GLY A 327 -16.22 18.13 3.05
C GLY A 327 -16.07 19.17 1.94
N ASN A 328 -15.13 20.11 2.13
CA ASN A 328 -14.82 21.12 1.12
C ASN A 328 -13.29 21.26 0.95
N PRO A 329 -12.68 20.64 -0.08
CA PRO A 329 -13.31 19.73 -1.06
C PRO A 329 -13.73 18.40 -0.41
N PRO A 330 -14.56 17.57 -1.08
CA PRO A 330 -14.87 16.24 -0.60
C PRO A 330 -13.60 15.38 -0.45
N TRP A 331 -13.64 14.33 0.37
CA TRP A 331 -12.46 13.47 0.57
C TRP A 331 -11.91 12.91 -0.73
N THR A 332 -12.80 12.48 -1.63
CA THR A 332 -12.50 12.00 -2.99
C THR A 332 -11.50 12.90 -3.73
N ASP A 333 -11.54 14.21 -3.48
CA ASP A 333 -10.79 15.23 -4.20
C ASP A 333 -9.62 15.80 -3.37
N LYS A 334 -9.62 15.56 -2.06
CA LYS A 334 -8.57 16.01 -1.15
C LYS A 334 -7.21 15.48 -1.60
N CYS A 335 -6.23 16.37 -1.61
CA CYS A 335 -4.83 16.03 -1.80
C CYS A 335 -4.04 16.45 -0.57
N ILE A 336 -3.33 15.50 0.03
CA ILE A 336 -2.67 15.66 1.33
C ILE A 336 -1.16 15.40 1.15
N SER A 337 -0.36 16.42 1.43
CA SER A 337 1.08 16.35 1.62
C SER A 337 1.40 16.88 3.02
N PRO A 338 1.59 15.99 4.02
CA PRO A 338 1.75 16.41 5.39
C PRO A 338 2.91 17.38 5.59
N LYS A 339 2.71 18.37 6.45
CA LYS A 339 3.77 19.26 6.91
C LYS A 339 3.87 19.22 8.42
N MET A 340 5.10 19.20 8.93
CA MET A 340 5.33 19.40 10.34
C MET A 340 4.83 20.79 10.74
N LEU A 341 3.90 20.82 11.69
CA LEU A 341 3.37 22.03 12.28
C LEU A 341 4.19 22.43 13.50
N LYS A 342 4.34 21.52 14.47
CA LYS A 342 5.12 21.69 15.70
C LYS A 342 5.37 20.33 16.37
N MET A 343 6.10 20.34 17.49
CA MET A 343 6.22 19.18 18.38
C MET A 343 5.20 19.33 19.52
N SER A 344 4.52 18.25 19.89
CA SER A 344 3.72 18.18 21.11
C SER A 344 4.61 18.04 22.35
N SER A 345 4.03 18.32 23.52
CA SER A 345 4.72 18.23 24.82
C SER A 345 5.21 16.81 25.17
N ASP A 346 4.58 15.75 24.63
CA ASP A 346 5.00 14.35 24.79
C ASP A 346 6.06 13.90 23.76
N GLY A 347 6.58 14.83 22.95
CA GLY A 347 7.64 14.60 21.98
C GLY A 347 7.17 13.95 20.67
N ARG A 348 5.87 14.00 20.36
CA ARG A 348 5.34 13.61 19.03
C ARG A 348 5.37 14.80 18.07
N THR A 349 5.64 14.52 16.80
CA THR A 349 5.49 15.50 15.74
C THR A 349 4.02 15.64 15.38
N ILE A 350 3.49 16.86 15.36
CA ILE A 350 2.15 17.17 14.88
C ILE A 350 2.25 17.50 13.38
N LEU A 351 1.61 16.69 12.55
CA LEU A 351 1.54 16.85 11.11
C LEU A 351 0.20 17.49 10.72
N ALA A 352 0.28 18.67 10.10
CA ALA A 352 -0.86 19.29 9.43
C ALA A 352 -1.13 18.61 8.08
N LEU A 353 -2.40 18.45 7.74
CA LEU A 353 -2.87 17.71 6.56
C LEU A 353 -3.51 18.60 5.49
N ASP A 354 -3.52 19.92 5.69
CA ASP A 354 -4.24 20.91 4.90
C ASP A 354 -3.57 21.29 3.56
N HIS A 355 -2.33 20.86 3.36
CA HIS A 355 -1.54 21.23 2.19
C HIS A 355 -1.55 20.14 1.09
N PRO A 356 -1.74 20.51 -0.19
CA PRO A 356 -1.72 19.55 -1.30
C PRO A 356 -0.31 19.18 -1.79
N GLY A 357 0.73 19.87 -1.30
CA GLY A 357 2.12 19.69 -1.73
C GLY A 357 2.56 20.75 -2.76
N PRO A 358 3.86 20.88 -3.02
CA PRO A 358 4.38 21.82 -4.02
C PRO A 358 3.97 21.48 -5.46
N GLU A 359 3.68 20.21 -5.75
CA GLU A 359 3.27 19.73 -7.09
C GLU A 359 1.96 20.38 -7.57
N LEU A 360 1.10 20.76 -6.63
CA LEU A 360 -0.23 21.30 -6.91
C LEU A 360 -0.32 22.79 -6.54
N LYS A 361 0.83 23.45 -6.39
CA LYS A 361 0.88 24.88 -6.11
C LYS A 361 0.25 25.66 -7.26
N GLY A 362 -0.71 26.53 -6.93
CA GLY A 362 -1.43 27.32 -7.93
C GLY A 362 -2.69 26.65 -8.48
N THR A 363 -2.99 25.41 -8.07
CA THR A 363 -4.29 24.77 -8.27
C THR A 363 -5.24 25.09 -7.11
N ASP A 364 -6.50 24.70 -7.25
CA ASP A 364 -7.54 24.77 -6.22
C ASP A 364 -7.54 23.54 -5.28
N ARG A 365 -6.64 22.57 -5.48
CA ARG A 365 -6.54 21.36 -4.65
C ARG A 365 -6.21 21.73 -3.21
N ARG A 366 -6.91 21.11 -2.26
CA ARG A 366 -6.74 21.30 -0.81
C ARG A 366 -6.64 19.97 -0.09
N GLY A 367 -6.02 19.99 1.09
CA GLY A 367 -5.94 18.84 1.98
C GLY A 367 -7.07 18.81 3.01
N GLU A 368 -6.82 18.15 4.14
CA GLU A 368 -7.72 18.04 5.28
C GLU A 368 -7.41 19.13 6.33
N PRO A 369 -8.29 20.12 6.54
CA PRO A 369 -8.00 21.24 7.44
C PRO A 369 -8.26 20.94 8.92
N ASP A 370 -9.18 20.03 9.21
CA ASP A 370 -9.75 19.90 10.56
C ASP A 370 -9.02 18.87 11.42
N ARG A 371 -8.24 17.98 10.81
CA ARG A 371 -7.50 16.91 11.50
C ARG A 371 -5.99 17.07 11.38
N VAL A 372 -5.29 16.53 12.35
CA VAL A 372 -3.83 16.41 12.39
C VAL A 372 -3.44 14.97 12.70
N VAL A 373 -2.25 14.57 12.25
CA VAL A 373 -1.63 13.30 12.67
C VAL A 373 -0.51 13.59 13.65
N LEU A 374 -0.59 13.02 14.84
CA LEU A 374 0.49 13.00 15.83
C LEU A 374 1.31 11.74 15.58
N VAL A 375 2.64 11.86 15.53
CA VAL A 375 3.52 10.71 15.29
C VAL A 375 4.86 10.88 16.00
N LYS A 376 5.34 9.81 16.63
CA LYS A 376 6.72 9.73 17.12
C LYS A 376 7.60 9.03 16.10
N PHE A 377 8.54 9.76 15.50
CA PHE A 377 9.54 9.15 14.63
C PHE A 377 10.72 8.64 15.45
N ALA A 378 11.01 7.35 15.38
CA ALA A 378 12.17 6.74 16.01
C ALA A 378 12.91 5.87 14.99
N LYS A 379 14.19 6.17 14.74
CA LYS A 379 15.05 5.46 13.77
C LYS A 379 14.43 5.29 12.36
N GLY A 380 13.69 6.29 11.90
CA GLY A 380 13.04 6.27 10.58
C GLY A 380 11.69 5.53 10.53
N THR A 381 11.20 5.04 11.68
CA THR A 381 9.92 4.35 11.80
C THR A 381 8.91 5.23 12.54
N ALA A 382 7.67 5.26 12.04
CA ALA A 382 6.55 5.90 12.72
C ALA A 382 6.04 5.00 13.87
N ARG A 383 5.90 5.56 15.07
CA ARG A 383 5.34 4.91 16.27
C ARG A 383 4.38 5.86 16.98
N GLN A 384 3.47 5.31 17.78
CA GLN A 384 2.51 6.10 18.57
C GLN A 384 1.77 7.12 17.69
N VAL A 385 1.23 6.62 16.56
CA VAL A 385 0.56 7.44 15.57
C VAL A 385 -0.91 7.59 15.96
N GLU A 386 -1.42 8.81 15.94
CA GLU A 386 -2.80 9.12 16.34
C GLU A 386 -3.38 10.22 15.45
N VAL A 387 -4.67 10.12 15.11
CA VAL A 387 -5.41 11.18 14.42
C VAL A 387 -6.23 11.95 15.45
N ARG A 388 -6.13 13.27 15.45
CA ARG A 388 -6.91 14.14 16.33
C ARG A 388 -7.50 15.32 15.58
N TRP A 389 -8.58 15.89 16.11
CA TRP A 389 -9.05 17.19 15.65
C TRP A 389 -8.03 18.27 15.99
N LYS A 390 -7.73 19.10 14.99
CA LYS A 390 -6.78 20.21 15.10
C LYS A 390 -7.18 21.15 16.25
N LYS A 391 -8.47 21.50 16.35
CA LYS A 391 -8.99 22.39 17.40
C LYS A 391 -8.69 21.88 18.82
N ASP A 392 -8.81 20.58 19.06
CA ASP A 392 -8.62 19.99 20.40
C ASP A 392 -7.15 20.05 20.80
N VAL A 393 -6.23 19.73 19.87
CA VAL A 393 -4.78 19.82 20.09
C VAL A 393 -4.34 21.25 20.42
N PHE A 394 -4.92 22.26 19.75
CA PHE A 394 -4.58 23.66 20.02
C PHE A 394 -5.20 24.21 21.31
N SER A 395 -6.35 23.71 21.74
CA SER A 395 -6.97 24.09 23.01
C SER A 395 -6.16 23.56 24.20
N GLU A 396 -5.75 22.29 24.17
CA GLU A 396 -4.93 21.68 25.24
C GLU A 396 -3.59 22.38 25.44
N ASP A 397 -2.95 22.82 24.36
CA ASP A 397 -1.68 23.56 24.46
C ASP A 397 -1.85 24.95 25.08
N LYS A 398 -3.01 25.61 24.89
CA LYS A 398 -3.30 26.90 25.54
C LYS A 398 -3.50 26.73 27.04
N GLU A 399 -4.28 25.74 27.45
CA GLU A 399 -4.51 25.44 28.87
C GLU A 399 -3.21 25.10 29.61
N ARG A 400 -2.31 24.35 28.97
CA ARG A 400 -0.99 24.03 29.54
C ARG A 400 -0.01 25.20 29.55
N SER A 401 -0.18 26.20 28.67
CA SER A 401 0.67 27.40 28.67
C SER A 401 0.19 28.46 29.67
N SER A 402 -1.04 28.34 30.18
CA SER A 402 -1.62 29.20 31.22
C SER A 402 -1.47 28.66 32.65
N LEU A 403 -0.94 27.45 32.79
CA LEU A 403 -0.50 26.81 34.05
C LEU A 403 1.01 26.97 34.18
#